data_AF-A0A0B6XXN1-F1
#
_entry.id   AF-A0A0B6XXN1-F1
#
_cell.length_a   1.000
_cell.length_b   1.000
_cell.length_c   1.000
_cell.angle_alpha   90.00
_cell.angle_beta   90.00
_cell.angle_gamma   90.00
#
_symmetry.space_group_name_H-M   'P 1'
#
loop_
_entity.id
_entity.type
_entity.pdbx_description
1 polymer ?
#
loop_
_entity_poly.entity_id
_entity_poly.type
_entity_poly.pdbx_seq_one_letter_code
_entity_poly.pdbx_strand_id
1 'polypeptide(L)'
;VCDIGDASRGSLSSYAYILMMLYYLQQVKPPVIPVLQELYKGKDKPKLMIEGWDAWFMDDLSQLDEFWPEKGKNQMSVAELWLGFLCFYVEEFKHTEYVVSIRQKEPLTRFEKL
;
A
#
# COMPACT_ATOMS: atom_id res chain seq x y z
N VAL A 1 5.45 -18.25 15.06
CA VAL A 1 4.82 -17.57 16.22
C VAL A 1 3.30 -17.69 16.15
N CYS A 2 2.59 -17.32 15.07
CA CYS A 2 1.11 -17.45 15.00
C CYS A 2 0.57 -18.52 14.03
N ASP A 3 1.40 -19.16 13.21
CA ASP A 3 1.00 -20.20 12.22
C ASP A 3 -0.10 -19.77 11.21
N ILE A 4 -0.06 -18.49 10.79
CA ILE A 4 -1.05 -17.88 9.86
C ILE A 4 -0.46 -17.45 8.50
N GLY A 5 0.80 -17.79 8.22
CA GLY A 5 1.58 -17.31 7.06
C GLY A 5 1.77 -18.33 5.94
N ASP A 6 0.95 -19.38 5.89
CA ASP A 6 1.08 -20.52 4.98
C ASP A 6 -0.18 -20.71 4.14
N ALA A 7 -0.10 -20.23 2.89
CA ALA A 7 -1.19 -20.35 1.93
C ALA A 7 -1.49 -21.80 1.51
N SER A 8 -0.51 -22.70 1.58
CA SER A 8 -0.72 -24.12 1.28
C SER A 8 -1.60 -24.81 2.33
N ARG A 9 -1.68 -24.22 3.53
CA ARG A 9 -2.51 -24.68 4.65
C ARG A 9 -3.79 -23.84 4.82
N GLY A 10 -4.15 -23.02 3.83
CA GLY A 10 -5.40 -22.24 3.83
C GLY A 10 -5.35 -20.92 4.59
N SER A 11 -4.17 -20.50 5.06
CA SER A 11 -3.96 -19.17 5.66
C SER A 11 -3.46 -18.16 4.61
N LEU A 12 -3.08 -16.94 5.01
CA LEU A 12 -2.58 -15.95 4.07
C LEU A 12 -1.12 -16.21 3.72
N SER A 13 -0.71 -15.90 2.49
CA SER A 13 0.71 -15.94 2.15
C SER A 13 1.48 -14.82 2.85
N SER A 14 2.78 -15.01 3.06
CA SER A 14 3.68 -13.94 3.54
C SER A 14 3.60 -12.69 2.66
N TYR A 15 3.43 -12.85 1.35
CA TYR A 15 3.23 -11.76 0.40
C TYR A 15 1.97 -10.94 0.71
N ALA A 16 0.85 -11.59 1.06
CA ALA A 16 -0.38 -10.88 1.43
C ALA A 16 -0.18 -9.99 2.68
N TYR A 17 0.56 -10.47 3.69
CA TYR A 17 0.89 -9.66 4.86
C TYR A 17 1.78 -8.46 4.52
N ILE A 18 2.72 -8.61 3.58
CA ILE A 18 3.54 -7.49 3.09
C ILE A 18 2.63 -6.44 2.42
N LEU A 19 1.69 -6.85 1.57
CA LEU A 19 0.74 -5.92 0.94
C LEU A 19 -0.13 -5.20 1.97
N MET A 20 -0.57 -5.88 3.02
CA MET A 20 -1.31 -5.26 4.13
C MET A 20 -0.49 -4.19 4.85
N MET A 21 0.79 -4.48 5.12
CA MET A 21 1.70 -3.51 5.75
C MET A 21 1.96 -2.31 4.83
N LEU A 22 2.24 -2.54 3.55
CA LEU A 22 2.42 -1.47 2.58
C LEU A 22 1.19 -0.57 2.50
N TYR A 23 -0.01 -1.16 2.43
CA TYR A 23 -1.27 -0.41 2.43
C TYR A 23 -1.42 0.44 3.70
N TYR A 24 -1.14 -0.12 4.89
CA TYR A 24 -1.19 0.64 6.13
C TYR A 24 -0.21 1.83 6.12
N LEU A 25 1.05 1.62 5.70
CA LEU A 25 2.06 2.67 5.63
C LEU A 25 1.72 3.76 4.60
N GLN A 26 0.99 3.38 3.54
CA GLN A 26 0.40 4.32 2.59
C GLN A 26 -0.76 5.10 3.22
N GLN A 27 -1.61 4.49 4.08
CA GLN A 27 -2.80 5.15 4.63
C GLN A 27 -2.55 5.98 5.90
N VAL A 28 -1.49 5.71 6.65
CA VAL A 28 -1.11 6.49 7.83
C VAL A 28 -0.92 7.97 7.48
N LYS A 29 -1.18 8.86 8.43
CA LYS A 29 -1.11 10.32 8.23
C LYS A 29 -0.09 10.93 9.21
N PRO A 30 1.01 11.54 8.74
CA PRO A 30 1.46 11.64 7.33
C PRO A 30 1.85 10.26 6.77
N PRO A 31 1.75 10.01 5.46
CA PRO A 31 2.13 8.72 4.88
C PRO A 31 3.62 8.42 5.07
N VAL A 32 3.96 7.16 5.35
CA VAL A 32 5.36 6.71 5.46
C VAL A 32 5.96 6.37 4.11
N ILE A 33 5.12 5.92 3.17
CA ILE A 33 5.51 5.61 1.78
C ILE A 33 4.45 6.13 0.80
N PRO A 34 4.85 6.44 -0.45
CA PRO A 34 3.92 6.81 -1.49
C PRO A 34 3.25 5.59 -2.13
N VAL A 35 2.35 5.86 -3.08
CA VAL A 35 1.92 4.91 -4.10
C VAL A 35 2.78 5.13 -5.34
N LEU A 36 3.82 4.32 -5.54
CA LEU A 36 4.75 4.48 -6.66
C LEU A 36 4.06 4.42 -8.04
N GLN A 37 2.92 3.73 -8.13
CA GLN A 37 2.10 3.63 -9.34
C GLN A 37 1.28 4.89 -9.67
N GLU A 38 1.33 5.92 -8.82
CA GLU A 38 0.69 7.23 -9.03
C GLU A 38 1.72 8.36 -9.21
N LEU A 39 3.02 8.08 -9.07
CA LEU A 39 4.07 9.11 -9.14
C LEU A 39 4.63 9.32 -10.55
N TYR A 40 3.94 10.08 -11.40
CA TYR A 40 4.41 10.40 -12.77
C TYR A 40 4.24 11.88 -13.13
N LYS A 41 4.96 12.32 -14.17
CA LYS A 41 4.81 13.67 -14.75
C LYS A 41 3.87 13.63 -15.94
N GLY A 42 3.20 14.74 -16.19
CA GLY A 42 2.33 14.91 -17.34
C GLY A 42 0.88 14.54 -17.05
N LYS A 43 0.03 14.67 -18.07
CA LYS A 43 -1.41 14.38 -17.95
C LYS A 43 -1.70 12.89 -17.99
N ASP A 44 -0.92 12.14 -18.76
CA ASP A 44 -1.16 10.74 -19.03
C ASP A 44 -0.23 9.86 -18.21
N LYS A 45 -0.81 8.86 -17.52
CA LYS A 45 -0.06 7.85 -16.77
C LYS A 45 0.77 7.00 -17.75
N PRO A 46 2.10 6.88 -17.56
CA PRO A 46 2.91 5.94 -18.33
C PRO A 46 2.43 4.51 -18.09
N LYS A 47 2.53 3.65 -19.10
CA LYS A 47 2.07 2.26 -19.04
C LYS A 47 3.21 1.31 -19.36
N LEU A 48 3.27 0.22 -18.62
CA LEU A 48 4.19 -0.89 -18.86
C LEU A 48 3.37 -2.17 -18.87
N MET A 49 2.94 -2.60 -20.05
CA MET A 49 2.06 -3.76 -20.17
C MET A 49 2.86 -5.06 -20.09
N ILE A 50 2.60 -5.88 -19.06
CA ILE A 50 3.15 -7.22 -18.89
C ILE A 50 1.98 -8.19 -18.77
N GLU A 51 1.87 -9.14 -19.70
CA GLU A 51 0.80 -10.15 -19.72
C GLU A 51 -0.62 -9.54 -19.63
N GLY A 52 -0.83 -8.38 -20.25
CA GLY A 52 -2.13 -7.68 -20.25
C GLY A 52 -2.40 -6.82 -19.02
N TRP A 53 -1.46 -6.72 -18.08
CA TRP A 53 -1.55 -5.88 -16.89
C TRP A 53 -0.59 -4.69 -16.98
N ASP A 54 -1.06 -3.50 -16.57
CA ASP A 54 -0.18 -2.35 -16.40
C ASP A 54 0.64 -2.51 -15.12
N ALA A 55 1.92 -2.82 -15.31
CA ALA A 55 2.93 -3.02 -14.29
C ALA A 55 3.79 -1.77 -14.06
N TRP A 56 3.41 -0.61 -14.60
CA TRP A 56 4.19 0.61 -14.41
C TRP A 56 4.17 1.09 -12.96
N PHE A 57 5.35 1.52 -12.48
CA PHE A 57 5.57 2.27 -11.25
C PHE A 57 6.81 3.15 -11.41
N MET A 58 6.92 4.21 -10.63
CA MET A 58 8.16 4.99 -10.54
C MET A 58 9.23 4.19 -9.78
N ASP A 59 10.30 3.82 -10.49
CA ASP A 59 11.44 3.06 -9.99
C ASP A 59 12.68 3.94 -9.73
N ASP A 60 12.78 5.11 -10.35
CA ASP A 60 13.84 6.09 -10.10
C ASP A 60 13.61 6.90 -8.81
N LEU A 61 14.07 6.34 -7.70
CA LEU A 61 14.00 6.96 -6.37
C LEU A 61 14.84 8.24 -6.25
N SER A 62 15.78 8.53 -7.17
CA SER A 62 16.56 9.77 -7.14
C SER A 62 15.69 11.01 -7.37
N GLN A 63 14.55 10.84 -8.03
CA GLN A 63 13.59 11.91 -8.30
C GLN A 63 12.48 11.99 -7.25
N LEU A 64 12.46 11.09 -6.24
CA LEU A 64 11.34 10.97 -5.31
C LEU A 64 11.01 12.29 -4.59
N ASP A 65 12.01 13.10 -4.26
CA ASP A 65 11.82 14.41 -3.62
C ASP A 65 11.01 15.39 -4.49
N GLU A 66 11.10 15.27 -5.81
CA GLU A 66 10.35 16.10 -6.74
C GLU A 66 8.87 15.67 -6.82
N PHE A 67 8.61 14.37 -6.77
CA PHE A 67 7.26 13.81 -6.95
C PHE A 67 6.46 13.67 -5.66
N TRP A 68 7.14 13.53 -4.53
CA TRP A 68 6.51 13.16 -3.28
C TRP A 68 6.89 14.11 -2.15
N PRO A 69 6.18 15.25 -2.02
CA PRO A 69 6.49 16.28 -1.02
C PRO A 69 6.22 15.81 0.42
N GLU A 70 5.58 14.65 0.63
CA GLU A 70 5.35 14.07 1.97
C GLU A 70 6.56 13.26 2.48
N LYS A 71 7.60 13.07 1.66
CA LYS A 71 8.78 12.30 2.05
C LYS A 71 9.39 12.85 3.35
N GLY A 72 9.55 11.96 4.33
CA GLY A 72 10.14 12.31 5.63
C GLY A 72 9.23 13.14 6.54
N LYS A 73 7.97 13.41 6.20
CA LYS A 73 7.04 14.11 7.11
C LYS A 73 6.57 13.25 8.26
N ASN A 74 6.42 11.94 8.06
CA ASN A 74 6.11 11.02 9.15
C ASN A 74 7.35 10.82 10.03
N GLN A 75 7.20 11.07 11.34
CA GLN A 75 8.26 10.95 12.35
C GLN A 75 7.93 9.88 13.41
N MET A 76 6.94 9.02 13.14
CA MET A 76 6.58 7.93 14.03
C MET A 76 7.73 6.92 14.09
N SER A 77 8.01 6.45 15.29
CA SER A 77 8.94 5.35 15.53
C SER A 77 8.39 4.04 14.96
N VAL A 78 9.28 3.06 14.78
CA VAL A 78 8.90 1.70 14.35
C VAL A 78 7.90 1.08 15.34
N ALA A 79 8.05 1.34 16.64
CA ALA A 79 7.14 0.82 17.65
C ALA A 79 5.73 1.38 17.51
N GLU A 80 5.61 2.70 17.29
CA GLU A 80 4.32 3.35 17.03
C GLU A 80 3.68 2.86 15.73
N LEU A 81 4.48 2.70 14.67
CA LEU A 81 3.99 2.17 13.41
C LEU A 81 3.51 0.72 13.53
N TRP A 82 4.24 -0.11 14.28
CA TRP A 82 3.86 -1.50 14.52
C TRP A 82 2.57 -1.61 15.33
N LEU A 83 2.45 -0.86 16.42
CA LEU A 83 1.22 -0.83 17.21
C LEU A 83 0.05 -0.29 16.39
N GLY A 84 0.27 0.79 15.65
CA GLY A 84 -0.72 1.38 14.77
C GLY A 84 -1.17 0.43 13.64
N PHE A 85 -0.28 -0.41 13.11
CA PHE A 85 -0.66 -1.44 12.13
C PHE A 85 -1.65 -2.45 12.71
N LEU A 86 -1.41 -2.89 13.96
CA LEU A 86 -2.30 -3.82 14.65
C LEU A 86 -3.66 -3.15 14.93
N CYS A 87 -3.65 -1.94 15.50
CA CYS A 87 -4.87 -1.17 15.76
C CYS A 87 -5.65 -0.89 14.47
N PHE A 88 -4.98 -0.50 13.39
CA PHE A 88 -5.60 -0.21 12.11
C PHE A 88 -6.42 -1.39 11.58
N TYR A 89 -5.85 -2.60 11.56
CA TYR A 89 -6.57 -3.77 11.02
C TYR A 89 -7.60 -4.37 11.98
N VAL A 90 -7.60 -3.98 13.25
CA VAL A 90 -8.59 -4.43 14.24
C VAL A 90 -9.74 -3.43 14.40
N GLU A 91 -9.44 -2.13 14.40
CA GLU A 91 -10.38 -1.07 14.81
C GLU A 91 -10.82 -0.17 13.65
N GLU A 92 -9.93 0.11 12.69
CA GLU A 92 -10.17 1.16 11.69
C GLU A 92 -10.54 0.61 10.30
N PHE A 93 -9.86 -0.45 9.86
CA PHE A 93 -10.02 -0.99 8.52
C PHE A 93 -11.31 -1.80 8.39
N LYS A 94 -12.29 -1.21 7.70
CA LYS A 94 -13.57 -1.86 7.40
C LYS A 94 -13.43 -2.88 6.29
N HIS A 95 -12.96 -4.07 6.64
CA HIS A 95 -12.71 -5.17 5.72
C HIS A 95 -13.92 -5.64 4.91
N THR A 96 -15.15 -5.33 5.33
CA THR A 96 -16.40 -5.59 4.61
C THR A 96 -16.71 -4.53 3.54
N GLU A 97 -16.19 -3.32 3.66
CA GLU A 97 -16.44 -2.20 2.76
C GLU A 97 -15.28 -2.03 1.76
N TYR A 98 -14.04 -2.11 2.22
CA TYR A 98 -12.85 -1.76 1.44
C TYR A 98 -11.95 -2.94 1.10
N VAL A 99 -11.15 -2.74 0.06
CA VAL A 99 -10.11 -3.67 -0.42
C VAL A 99 -8.74 -3.12 -0.07
N VAL A 100 -7.85 -4.00 0.41
CA VAL A 100 -6.42 -3.68 0.51
C VAL A 100 -5.86 -3.55 -0.91
N SER A 101 -5.57 -2.32 -1.34
CA SER A 101 -5.01 -2.01 -2.66
C SER A 101 -3.86 -1.03 -2.52
N ILE A 102 -2.66 -1.45 -2.94
CA ILE A 102 -1.46 -0.62 -2.85
C ILE A 102 -1.17 0.21 -4.12
N ARG A 103 -2.08 0.12 -5.10
CA ARG A 103 -1.90 0.69 -6.46
C ARG A 103 -2.49 2.09 -6.62
N GLN A 104 -3.28 2.53 -5.63
CA GLN A 104 -3.91 3.83 -5.57
C GLN A 104 -4.02 4.30 -4.12
N LYS A 105 -3.96 5.62 -3.90
CA LYS A 105 -4.07 6.18 -2.54
C LYS A 105 -5.52 6.15 -2.04
N GLU A 106 -6.47 6.42 -2.92
CA GLU A 106 -7.88 6.44 -2.59
C GLU A 106 -8.39 5.03 -2.25
N PRO A 107 -9.13 4.85 -1.14
CA PRO A 107 -9.67 3.56 -0.77
C PRO A 107 -10.57 2.98 -1.87
N LEU A 108 -10.29 1.74 -2.30
CA LEU A 108 -11.11 1.01 -3.26
C LEU A 108 -12.20 0.24 -2.52
N THR A 109 -13.46 0.47 -2.86
CA THR A 109 -14.56 -0.32 -2.27
C THR A 109 -14.63 -1.70 -2.91
N ARG A 110 -15.17 -2.67 -2.17
CA ARG A 110 -15.44 -4.01 -2.72
C ARG A 110 -16.49 -3.98 -3.83
N PHE A 111 -17.44 -3.05 -3.76
CA PHE A 111 -18.48 -2.90 -4.76
C PHE A 111 -17.91 -2.44 -6.10
N GLU A 112 -16.99 -1.48 -6.12
CA GLU A 112 -16.32 -1.01 -7.34
C GLU A 112 -15.40 -2.06 -7.98
N LYS A 113 -14.93 -3.04 -7.19
CA LYS A 113 -14.05 -4.11 -7.67
C LYS A 113 -14.80 -5.27 -8.34
N LEU A 114 -16.08 -5.45 -8.03
CA LEU A 114 -16.93 -6.50 -8.61
C LEU A 114 -17.36 -6.13 -10.03
#